data_AF-A0A849DL45-F1
#
_entry.id   AF-A0A849DL45-F1
#
_cell.length_a   1.000
_cell.length_b   1.000
_cell.length_c   1.000
_cell.angle_alpha   90.00
_cell.angle_beta   90.00
_cell.angle_gamma   90.00
#
_symmetry.space_group_name_H-M   'P 1'
#
loop_
_entity.id
_entity.type
_entity.pdbx_description
1 polymer ?
#
loop_
_entity_poly.entity_id
_entity_poly.type
_entity_poly.pdbx_seq_one_letter_code
_entity_poly.pdbx_strand_id
1 'polypeptide(L)'
;ADTIAARHFLDPVSAGRYSATATVLHGALYGAQALTAALLPSFATRNLRNSRTALTRALLGTAILTIPAMVLLTLVGPRLIPLVLGATFQVSTDVIALVAVATTGLALLWVLVQHAMASSRHGANIVWLGLPLVVGGAALWHTQMWTLAAVTVVAVAVPLALLGWRSLIARPPATGRVPERWRDAVPFACTNGGHSTATAYDKMKRFHEEPSDSYRGRADQERREDVGTMPGKRESPDISLC
;
A
#
# COMPACT_ATOMS: atom_id res chain seq x y z
N ALA A 1 -13.37 -3.71 -13.77
CA ALA A 1 -12.97 -3.34 -15.15
C ALA A 1 -12.82 -4.61 -15.99
N ASP A 2 -12.07 -5.57 -15.46
CA ASP A 2 -12.10 -6.99 -15.79
C ASP A 2 -13.50 -7.59 -16.07
N THR A 3 -14.53 -7.29 -15.26
CA THR A 3 -15.91 -7.79 -15.50
C THR A 3 -16.56 -7.21 -16.76
N ILE A 4 -16.23 -5.97 -17.13
CA ILE A 4 -16.72 -5.31 -18.34
C ILE A 4 -16.02 -5.92 -19.57
N ALA A 5 -14.70 -6.12 -19.48
CA ALA A 5 -13.95 -6.81 -20.52
C ALA A 5 -14.46 -8.25 -20.72
N ALA A 6 -14.67 -9.00 -19.63
CA ALA A 6 -15.22 -10.34 -19.69
C ALA A 6 -16.57 -10.39 -20.42
N ARG A 7 -17.44 -9.39 -20.22
CA ARG A 7 -18.73 -9.30 -20.92
C ARG A 7 -18.59 -9.07 -22.43
N HIS A 8 -17.53 -8.42 -22.89
CA HIS A 8 -17.27 -8.20 -24.31
C HIS A 8 -16.63 -9.40 -25.01
N PHE A 9 -15.80 -10.17 -24.30
CA PHE A 9 -15.00 -11.23 -24.91
C PHE A 9 -15.55 -12.65 -24.67
N LEU A 10 -16.40 -12.85 -23.67
CA LEU A 10 -16.93 -14.17 -23.31
C LEU A 10 -18.39 -14.33 -23.69
N ASP A 11 -18.77 -15.58 -23.96
CA ASP A 11 -20.17 -15.98 -24.06
C ASP A 11 -20.96 -15.57 -22.80
N PRO A 12 -22.24 -15.15 -22.90
CA PRO A 12 -23.01 -14.65 -21.77
C PRO A 12 -23.02 -15.57 -20.54
N VAL A 13 -23.02 -16.89 -20.75
CA VAL A 13 -22.98 -17.87 -19.64
C VAL A 13 -21.63 -17.84 -18.93
N SER A 14 -20.54 -17.75 -19.71
CA SER A 14 -19.17 -17.66 -19.18
C SER A 14 -18.90 -16.32 -18.50
N ALA A 15 -19.45 -15.23 -19.03
CA ALA A 15 -19.39 -13.91 -18.41
C ALA A 15 -20.15 -13.89 -17.06
N GLY A 16 -21.31 -14.55 -16.99
CA GLY A 16 -22.07 -14.72 -15.73
C GLY A 16 -21.31 -15.54 -14.69
N ARG A 17 -20.65 -16.62 -15.11
CA ARG A 17 -19.76 -17.41 -14.24
C ARG A 17 -18.62 -16.56 -13.69
N TYR A 18 -17.95 -15.82 -14.58
CA TYR A 18 -16.83 -14.96 -14.21
C TYR A 18 -17.25 -13.85 -13.22
N SER A 19 -18.38 -13.18 -13.44
CA SER A 19 -18.85 -12.09 -12.57
C SER A 19 -19.22 -12.58 -11.17
N ALA A 20 -19.86 -13.76 -11.06
CA ALA A 20 -20.18 -14.37 -9.79
C ALA A 20 -18.89 -14.70 -9.00
N THR A 21 -17.92 -15.34 -9.64
CA THR A 21 -16.61 -15.64 -9.03
C THR A 21 -15.88 -14.36 -8.64
N ALA A 22 -15.89 -13.33 -9.49
CA ALA A 22 -15.28 -12.04 -9.21
C ALA A 22 -15.91 -11.36 -7.99
N THR A 23 -17.23 -11.50 -7.77
CA THR A 23 -17.91 -10.88 -6.62
C THR A 23 -17.45 -11.50 -5.29
N VAL A 24 -17.35 -12.83 -5.24
CA VAL A 24 -16.81 -13.55 -4.08
C VAL A 24 -15.36 -13.13 -3.81
N LEU A 25 -14.57 -13.02 -4.87
CA LEU A 25 -13.19 -12.54 -4.81
C LEU A 25 -13.08 -11.13 -4.23
N HIS A 26 -13.90 -10.20 -4.72
CA HIS A 26 -13.89 -8.82 -4.27
C HIS A 26 -14.24 -8.73 -2.78
N GLY A 27 -15.16 -9.55 -2.28
CA GLY A 27 -15.46 -9.64 -0.85
C GLY A 27 -14.21 -9.97 -0.01
N ALA A 28 -13.44 -10.97 -0.42
CA ALA A 28 -12.18 -11.33 0.26
C ALA A 28 -11.13 -10.21 0.17
N LEU A 29 -11.01 -9.59 -1.01
CA LEU A 29 -10.10 -8.46 -1.24
C LEU A 29 -10.45 -7.26 -0.34
N TYR A 30 -11.73 -6.90 -0.20
CA TYR A 30 -12.16 -5.80 0.66
C TYR A 30 -11.82 -6.05 2.13
N GLY A 31 -11.91 -7.30 2.59
CA GLY A 31 -11.45 -7.68 3.93
C GLY A 31 -9.96 -7.40 4.14
N ALA A 32 -9.12 -7.79 3.18
CA ALA A 32 -7.69 -7.49 3.22
C ALA A 32 -7.41 -5.98 3.16
N GLN A 33 -8.16 -5.24 2.33
CA GLN A 33 -8.05 -3.78 2.24
C GLN A 33 -8.41 -3.09 3.55
N ALA A 34 -9.51 -3.50 4.20
CA ALA A 34 -9.90 -2.96 5.50
C ALA A 34 -8.82 -3.19 6.57
N LEU A 35 -8.22 -4.38 6.60
CA LEU A 35 -7.10 -4.68 7.51
C LEU A 35 -5.89 -3.78 7.24
N THR A 36 -5.51 -3.58 5.98
CA THR A 36 -4.41 -2.66 5.64
C THR A 36 -4.71 -1.21 6.01
N ALA A 37 -5.96 -0.78 5.82
CA ALA A 37 -6.40 0.56 6.18
C ALA A 37 -6.34 0.80 7.69
N ALA A 38 -6.66 -0.21 8.50
CA ALA A 38 -6.50 -0.14 9.95
C ALA A 38 -5.02 -0.02 10.39
N LEU A 39 -4.09 -0.54 9.59
CA LEU A 39 -2.65 -0.53 9.90
C LEU A 39 -1.91 0.71 9.36
N LEU A 40 -2.52 1.49 8.48
CA LEU A 40 -1.94 2.70 7.87
C LEU A 40 -1.27 3.67 8.89
N PRO A 41 -1.88 4.00 10.04
CA PRO A 41 -1.26 4.91 11.02
C PRO A 41 0.08 4.40 11.55
N SER A 42 0.28 3.08 11.63
CA SER A 42 1.54 2.49 12.09
C SER A 42 2.69 2.73 11.10
N PHE A 43 2.38 2.86 9.81
CA PHE A 43 3.36 3.14 8.76
C PHE A 43 3.82 4.59 8.72
N ALA A 44 3.02 5.52 9.26
CA ALA A 44 3.36 6.95 9.30
C ALA A 44 4.42 7.30 10.36
N THR A 45 4.85 6.33 11.19
CA THR A 45 5.88 6.59 12.21
C THR A 45 7.24 6.84 11.56
N ARG A 46 7.94 7.92 11.98
CA ARG A 46 9.26 8.33 11.42
C ARG A 46 10.38 7.31 11.63
N ASN A 47 10.18 6.27 12.44
CA ASN A 47 11.20 5.29 12.77
C ASN A 47 11.24 4.15 11.73
N LEU A 48 12.30 4.13 10.91
CA LEU A 48 12.54 3.11 9.88
C LEU A 48 12.52 1.67 10.42
N ARG A 49 12.98 1.45 11.66
CA ARG A 49 13.01 0.11 12.27
C ARG A 49 11.59 -0.37 12.61
N ASN A 50 10.76 0.52 13.15
CA ASN A 50 9.37 0.23 13.49
C ASN A 50 8.50 0.08 12.22
N SER A 51 8.79 0.85 11.17
CA SER A 51 8.12 0.73 9.89
C SER A 51 8.34 -0.66 9.25
N ARG A 52 9.56 -1.21 9.34
CA ARG A 52 9.85 -2.58 8.87
C ARG A 52 9.11 -3.65 9.66
N THR A 53 9.10 -3.56 10.99
CA THR A 53 8.37 -4.55 11.81
C THR A 53 6.86 -4.47 11.61
N ALA A 54 6.31 -3.27 11.44
CA ALA A 54 4.92 -3.07 11.05
C ALA A 54 4.61 -3.70 9.68
N LEU A 55 5.48 -3.53 8.69
CA LEU A 55 5.32 -4.15 7.36
C LEU A 55 5.33 -5.69 7.47
N THR A 56 6.28 -6.26 8.19
CA THR A 56 6.34 -7.72 8.39
C THR A 56 5.08 -8.24 9.09
N ARG A 57 4.57 -7.52 10.10
CA ARG A 57 3.32 -7.88 10.78
C ARG A 57 2.11 -7.75 9.87
N ALA A 58 2.05 -6.73 9.02
CA ALA A 58 0.99 -6.55 8.04
C ALA A 58 1.02 -7.69 7.00
N LEU A 59 2.19 -7.98 6.41
CA LEU A 59 2.34 -9.08 5.46
C LEU A 59 2.00 -10.43 6.09
N LEU A 60 2.47 -10.69 7.31
CA LEU A 60 2.17 -11.92 8.03
C LEU A 60 0.68 -12.00 8.38
N GLY A 61 0.06 -10.90 8.84
CA GLY A 61 -1.37 -10.84 9.14
C GLY A 61 -2.23 -11.06 7.90
N THR A 62 -1.87 -10.42 6.78
CA THR A 62 -2.53 -10.66 5.49
C THR A 62 -2.34 -12.10 5.05
N ALA A 63 -1.13 -12.66 5.10
CA ALA A 63 -0.88 -14.06 4.72
C ALA A 63 -1.66 -15.06 5.60
N ILE A 64 -1.68 -14.84 6.92
CA ILE A 64 -2.46 -15.64 7.86
C ILE A 64 -3.96 -15.56 7.57
N LEU A 65 -4.46 -14.44 7.05
CA LEU A 65 -5.87 -14.30 6.69
C LEU A 65 -6.17 -14.90 5.31
N THR A 66 -5.33 -14.63 4.31
CA THR A 66 -5.58 -14.99 2.91
C THR A 66 -5.26 -16.45 2.60
N ILE A 67 -4.23 -17.05 3.22
CA ILE A 67 -3.88 -18.46 2.95
C ILE A 67 -5.01 -19.40 3.40
N PRO A 68 -5.57 -19.31 4.63
CA PRO A 68 -6.72 -20.12 5.02
C PRO A 68 -7.95 -19.82 4.18
N ALA A 69 -8.20 -18.55 3.81
CA ALA A 69 -9.30 -18.20 2.91
C ALA A 69 -9.12 -18.85 1.53
N MET A 70 -7.91 -18.86 0.99
CA MET A 70 -7.55 -19.53 -0.27
C MET A 70 -7.77 -21.04 -0.18
N VAL A 71 -7.29 -21.68 0.89
CA VAL A 71 -7.48 -23.12 1.13
C VAL A 71 -8.96 -23.46 1.29
N LEU A 72 -9.69 -22.69 2.09
CA LEU A 72 -11.13 -22.86 2.31
C LEU A 72 -11.91 -22.70 1.00
N LEU A 73 -11.59 -21.68 0.20
CA LEU A 73 -12.22 -21.45 -1.09
C LEU A 73 -11.90 -22.57 -2.08
N THR A 74 -10.68 -23.12 -2.06
CA THR A 74 -10.29 -24.21 -2.96
C THR A 74 -10.98 -25.53 -2.59
N LEU A 75 -11.11 -25.82 -1.29
CA LEU A 75 -11.72 -27.06 -0.81
C LEU A 75 -13.25 -27.02 -0.83
N VAL A 76 -13.85 -25.89 -0.46
CA VAL A 76 -15.31 -25.76 -0.32
C VAL A 76 -15.95 -25.12 -1.55
N GLY A 77 -15.20 -24.34 -2.33
CA GLY A 77 -15.68 -23.64 -3.53
C GLY A 77 -16.43 -24.53 -4.52
N PRO A 78 -15.92 -25.71 -4.90
CA PRO A 78 -16.62 -26.62 -5.81
C PRO A 78 -18.01 -27.06 -5.30
N ARG A 79 -18.25 -27.04 -3.99
CA ARG A 79 -19.57 -27.35 -3.38
C ARG A 79 -20.43 -26.11 -3.16
N LEU A 80 -19.81 -24.99 -2.77
CA LEU A 80 -20.48 -23.71 -2.51
C LEU A 80 -21.05 -23.08 -3.78
N ILE A 81 -20.29 -23.10 -4.88
CA ILE A 81 -20.67 -22.49 -6.16
C ILE A 81 -22.02 -23.05 -6.68
N PRO A 82 -22.22 -24.37 -6.83
CA PRO A 82 -23.49 -24.90 -7.30
C PRO A 82 -24.64 -24.71 -6.29
N LEU A 83 -24.33 -24.56 -4.99
CA LEU A 83 -25.35 -24.29 -3.97
C LEU A 83 -25.89 -22.85 -4.07
N VAL A 84 -25.03 -21.88 -4.34
CA VAL A 84 -25.39 -20.45 -4.41
C VAL A 84 -25.90 -20.05 -5.81
N LEU A 85 -25.29 -20.60 -6.86
CA LEU A 85 -25.54 -20.20 -8.26
C LEU A 85 -26.39 -21.23 -9.03
N GLY A 86 -26.62 -22.41 -8.46
CA GLY A 86 -27.36 -23.51 -9.08
C GLY A 86 -26.47 -24.58 -9.72
N ALA A 87 -27.01 -25.80 -9.87
CA ALA A 87 -26.28 -27.00 -10.31
C ALA A 87 -25.68 -26.92 -11.73
N THR A 88 -26.14 -25.97 -12.56
CA THR A 88 -25.63 -25.74 -13.91
C THR A 88 -24.27 -25.03 -13.94
N PHE A 89 -23.78 -24.56 -12.79
CA PHE A 89 -22.50 -23.86 -12.66
C PHE A 89 -21.41 -24.82 -12.17
N GLN A 90 -20.82 -25.58 -13.10
CA GLN A 90 -19.58 -26.31 -12.83
C GLN A 90 -18.39 -25.48 -13.28
N VAL A 91 -17.57 -25.07 -12.31
CA VAL A 91 -16.28 -24.41 -12.53
C VAL A 91 -15.20 -25.43 -12.18
N SER A 92 -14.17 -25.54 -13.01
CA SER A 92 -13.03 -26.42 -12.70
C SER A 92 -12.34 -25.98 -11.41
N THR A 93 -12.07 -26.93 -10.53
CA THR A 93 -11.34 -26.73 -9.27
C THR A 93 -9.98 -26.05 -9.52
N ASP A 94 -9.33 -26.37 -10.64
CA ASP A 94 -8.03 -25.79 -11.01
C ASP A 94 -8.12 -24.29 -11.20
N VAL A 95 -9.20 -23.81 -11.84
CA VAL A 95 -9.42 -22.37 -12.07
C VAL A 95 -9.66 -21.66 -10.75
N ILE A 96 -10.46 -22.26 -9.85
CA ILE A 96 -10.72 -21.70 -8.51
C ILE A 96 -9.41 -21.56 -7.73
N ALA A 97 -8.58 -22.61 -7.73
CA ALA A 97 -7.28 -22.60 -7.06
C ALA A 97 -6.37 -21.49 -7.61
N LEU A 98 -6.24 -21.41 -8.94
CA LEU A 98 -5.38 -20.43 -9.61
C LEU A 98 -5.83 -18.98 -9.32
N VAL A 99 -7.14 -18.74 -9.35
CA VAL A 99 -7.72 -17.44 -9.02
C VAL A 99 -7.51 -17.09 -7.54
N ALA A 100 -7.64 -18.05 -6.63
CA ALA A 100 -7.40 -17.86 -5.21
C ALA A 100 -5.92 -17.55 -4.89
N VAL A 101 -4.98 -18.15 -5.63
CA VAL A 101 -3.55 -17.82 -5.56
C VAL A 101 -3.33 -16.40 -6.07
N ALA A 102 -3.91 -16.04 -7.22
CA ALA A 102 -3.79 -14.70 -7.80
C ALA A 102 -4.28 -13.60 -6.84
N THR A 103 -5.42 -13.81 -6.18
CA THR A 103 -5.99 -12.84 -5.22
C THR A 103 -5.17 -12.70 -3.95
N THR A 104 -4.63 -13.80 -3.45
CA THR A 104 -3.72 -13.80 -2.30
C THR A 104 -2.48 -12.96 -2.60
N GLY A 105 -1.89 -13.18 -3.78
CA GLY A 105 -0.76 -12.38 -4.22
C GLY A 105 -1.15 -10.90 -4.40
N LEU A 106 -2.32 -10.61 -4.97
CA LEU A 106 -2.80 -9.24 -5.17
C LEU A 106 -3.02 -8.51 -3.84
N ALA A 107 -3.53 -9.20 -2.83
CA ALA A 107 -3.68 -8.67 -1.48
C ALA A 107 -2.32 -8.30 -0.85
N LEU A 108 -1.32 -9.17 -0.99
CA LEU A 108 0.05 -8.88 -0.54
C LEU A 108 0.67 -7.71 -1.31
N LEU A 109 0.46 -7.65 -2.62
CA LEU A 109 0.91 -6.55 -3.46
C LEU A 109 0.29 -5.24 -3.00
N TRP A 110 -1.00 -5.23 -2.66
CA TRP A 110 -1.70 -4.05 -2.16
C TRP A 110 -1.13 -3.52 -0.85
N VAL A 111 -0.78 -4.40 0.10
CA VAL A 111 -0.07 -4.03 1.34
C VAL A 111 1.25 -3.31 1.02
N LEU A 112 1.99 -3.83 0.04
CA LEU A 112 3.26 -3.24 -0.40
C LEU A 112 3.07 -1.88 -1.08
N VAL A 113 2.03 -1.70 -1.89
CA VAL A 113 1.69 -0.40 -2.48
C VAL A 113 1.45 0.63 -1.38
N GLN A 114 0.62 0.32 -0.40
CA GLN A 114 0.32 1.26 0.70
C GLN A 114 1.57 1.61 1.51
N HIS A 115 2.43 0.64 1.79
CA HIS A 115 3.70 0.90 2.44
C HIS A 115 4.64 1.77 1.59
N ALA A 116 4.69 1.54 0.28
CA ALA A 116 5.50 2.33 -0.65
C ALA A 116 5.00 3.78 -0.73
N MET A 117 3.67 3.99 -0.77
CA MET A 117 3.05 5.31 -0.73
C MET A 117 3.35 6.04 0.59
N ALA A 118 3.20 5.35 1.73
CA ALA A 118 3.46 5.93 3.04
C ALA A 118 4.95 6.30 3.26
N SER A 119 5.88 5.56 2.66
CA SER A 119 7.32 5.78 2.84
C SER A 119 7.94 6.82 1.90
N SER A 120 7.17 7.44 0.99
CA SER A 120 7.64 8.44 0.00
C SER A 120 8.88 7.98 -0.79
N ARG A 121 9.03 6.67 -0.99
CA ARG A 121 10.17 6.12 -1.73
C ARG A 121 9.78 5.94 -3.18
N HIS A 122 10.69 6.34 -4.07
CA HIS A 122 10.66 6.11 -5.53
C HIS A 122 10.41 4.65 -5.95
N GLY A 123 10.39 3.69 -5.01
CA GLY A 123 10.01 2.30 -5.24
C GLY A 123 8.54 2.08 -5.57
N ALA A 124 7.64 3.06 -5.36
CA ALA A 124 6.23 2.93 -5.72
C ALA A 124 6.01 2.61 -7.21
N ASN A 125 6.89 3.10 -8.10
CA ASN A 125 6.77 2.91 -9.54
C ASN A 125 6.94 1.45 -9.98
N ILE A 126 7.68 0.62 -9.22
CA ILE A 126 7.87 -0.80 -9.57
C ILE A 126 6.55 -1.57 -9.46
N VAL A 127 5.71 -1.21 -8.49
CA VAL A 127 4.43 -1.92 -8.31
C VAL A 127 3.46 -1.60 -9.44
N TRP A 128 3.54 -0.39 -10.00
CA TRP A 128 2.75 0.01 -11.15
C TRP A 128 3.07 -0.79 -12.41
N LEU A 129 4.24 -1.45 -12.51
CA LEU A 129 4.58 -2.32 -13.65
C LEU A 129 3.69 -3.58 -13.73
N GLY A 130 3.08 -4.01 -12.63
CA GLY A 130 2.14 -5.13 -12.66
C GLY A 130 0.89 -4.82 -13.48
N LEU A 131 0.41 -3.57 -13.45
CA LEU A 131 -0.80 -3.16 -14.14
C LEU A 131 -0.73 -3.29 -15.69
N PRO A 132 0.27 -2.72 -16.39
CA PRO A 132 0.40 -2.89 -17.83
C PRO A 132 0.66 -4.35 -18.21
N LEU A 133 1.31 -5.13 -17.35
CA LEU A 133 1.52 -6.56 -17.58
C LEU A 133 0.20 -7.35 -17.54
N VAL A 134 -0.70 -7.04 -16.60
CA VAL A 134 -2.06 -7.63 -16.59
C VAL A 134 -2.85 -7.19 -17.81
N VAL A 135 -2.87 -5.89 -18.13
CA VAL A 135 -3.65 -5.36 -19.27
C VAL A 135 -3.14 -5.93 -20.59
N GLY A 136 -1.83 -5.90 -20.83
CA GLY A 136 -1.21 -6.43 -22.03
C GLY A 136 -1.33 -7.94 -22.13
N GLY A 137 -1.12 -8.67 -21.03
CA GLY A 137 -1.26 -10.12 -21.02
C GLY A 137 -2.71 -10.57 -21.22
N ALA A 138 -3.68 -9.88 -20.62
CA ALA A 138 -5.09 -10.16 -20.84
C ALA A 138 -5.50 -9.90 -22.28
N ALA A 139 -5.02 -8.82 -22.91
CA ALA A 139 -5.31 -8.52 -24.31
C ALA A 139 -4.82 -9.64 -25.25
N LEU A 140 -3.61 -10.17 -25.02
CA LEU A 140 -3.00 -11.20 -25.87
C LEU A 140 -3.56 -12.61 -25.62
N TRP A 141 -3.94 -12.95 -24.39
CA TRP A 141 -4.29 -14.32 -23.99
C TRP A 141 -5.67 -14.43 -23.31
N HIS A 142 -6.71 -13.84 -23.90
CA HIS A 142 -8.09 -13.86 -23.36
C HIS A 142 -8.93 -15.08 -23.76
N THR A 143 -8.43 -15.95 -24.65
CA THR A 143 -9.24 -17.03 -25.24
C THR A 143 -9.61 -18.14 -24.26
N GLN A 144 -8.90 -18.28 -23.14
CA GLN A 144 -9.11 -19.33 -22.15
C GLN A 144 -9.10 -18.75 -20.72
N MET A 145 -9.96 -19.25 -19.82
CA MET A 145 -10.02 -18.73 -18.45
C MET A 145 -8.74 -18.98 -17.65
N TRP A 146 -8.07 -20.11 -17.90
CA TRP A 146 -6.84 -20.45 -17.19
C TRP A 146 -5.67 -19.56 -17.60
N THR A 147 -5.61 -19.08 -18.86
CA THR A 147 -4.54 -18.16 -19.31
C THR A 147 -4.66 -16.81 -18.61
N LEU A 148 -5.88 -16.28 -18.44
CA LEU A 148 -6.12 -15.06 -17.68
C LEU A 148 -5.67 -15.20 -16.21
N ALA A 149 -6.00 -16.33 -15.58
CA ALA A 149 -5.55 -16.61 -14.22
C ALA A 149 -4.01 -16.75 -14.13
N ALA A 150 -3.39 -17.43 -15.09
CA ALA A 150 -1.93 -17.57 -15.13
C ALA A 150 -1.22 -16.22 -15.33
N VAL A 151 -1.72 -15.38 -16.23
CA VAL A 151 -1.20 -14.02 -16.47
C VAL A 151 -1.30 -13.17 -15.20
N THR A 152 -2.42 -13.23 -14.48
CA THR A 152 -2.56 -12.48 -13.23
C THR A 152 -1.61 -12.97 -12.14
N VAL A 153 -1.40 -14.28 -12.01
CA VAL A 153 -0.37 -14.85 -11.11
C VAL A 153 1.02 -14.33 -11.47
N VAL A 154 1.42 -14.40 -12.75
CA VAL A 154 2.73 -13.90 -13.21
C VAL A 154 2.86 -12.40 -12.96
N ALA A 155 1.82 -11.62 -13.27
CA ALA A 155 1.84 -10.18 -13.12
C ALA A 155 1.94 -9.71 -11.67
N VAL A 156 1.52 -10.54 -10.71
CA VAL A 156 1.71 -10.31 -9.28
C VAL A 156 3.06 -10.83 -8.81
N ALA A 157 3.48 -12.01 -9.29
CA ALA A 157 4.74 -12.63 -8.90
C ALA A 157 5.96 -11.79 -9.32
N VAL A 158 5.93 -11.16 -10.49
CA VAL A 158 7.04 -10.35 -11.01
C VAL A 158 7.38 -9.15 -10.11
N PRO A 159 6.43 -8.25 -9.76
CA PRO A 159 6.70 -7.17 -8.81
C PRO A 159 7.15 -7.67 -7.43
N LEU A 160 6.54 -8.75 -6.91
CA LEU A 160 6.92 -9.33 -5.63
C LEU A 160 8.37 -9.86 -5.66
N ALA A 161 8.73 -10.58 -6.72
CA ALA A 161 10.08 -11.08 -6.92
C ALA A 161 11.10 -9.94 -7.05
N LEU A 162 10.78 -8.88 -7.82
CA LEU A 162 11.66 -7.71 -7.95
C LEU A 162 11.85 -6.96 -6.63
N LEU A 163 10.79 -6.82 -5.83
CA LEU A 163 10.87 -6.19 -4.51
C LEU A 163 11.68 -7.06 -3.53
N GLY A 164 11.44 -8.37 -3.52
CA GLY A 164 12.22 -9.32 -2.74
C GLY A 164 13.70 -9.30 -3.14
N TRP A 165 13.98 -9.36 -4.44
CA TRP A 165 15.33 -9.30 -5.00
C TRP A 165 16.06 -8.01 -4.62
N ARG A 166 15.39 -6.86 -4.74
CA ARG A 166 15.96 -5.57 -4.33
C ARG A 166 16.27 -5.53 -2.84
N SER A 167 15.43 -6.14 -2.00
CA SER A 167 15.67 -6.25 -0.56
C SER A 167 16.89 -7.10 -0.21
N LEU A 168 17.18 -8.13 -1.03
CA LEU A 168 18.36 -8.98 -0.88
C LEU A 168 19.64 -8.28 -1.36
N ILE A 169 19.58 -7.51 -2.45
CA ILE A 169 20.74 -6.78 -2.99
C ILE A 169 21.08 -5.53 -2.18
N ALA A 170 20.10 -4.88 -1.57
CA ALA A 170 20.33 -3.72 -0.72
C ALA A 170 21.16 -4.12 0.50
N ARG A 171 22.49 -4.11 0.32
CA ARG A 171 23.45 -4.33 1.40
C ARG A 171 23.09 -3.34 2.50
N PRO A 172 23.01 -3.78 3.77
CA PRO A 172 22.88 -2.82 4.86
C PRO A 172 24.00 -1.80 4.65
N PRO A 173 23.71 -0.48 4.71
CA PRO A 173 24.76 0.52 4.62
C PRO A 173 25.81 0.06 5.60
N ALA A 174 27.01 -0.29 5.09
CA ALA A 174 28.10 -0.78 5.91
C ALA A 174 28.11 0.14 7.10
N THR A 175 27.94 -0.42 8.31
CA THR A 175 27.80 0.33 9.56
C THR A 175 29.05 1.17 9.69
N GLY A 176 28.98 2.32 9.03
CA GLY A 176 30.08 3.23 8.82
C GLY A 176 30.29 3.76 10.20
N ARG A 177 31.46 3.46 10.74
CA ARG A 177 32.04 4.21 11.84
C ARG A 177 31.59 5.65 11.63
N VAL A 178 30.84 6.20 12.59
CA VAL A 178 30.53 7.63 12.61
C VAL A 178 31.83 8.34 12.24
N PRO A 179 31.87 9.10 11.12
CA PRO A 179 33.12 9.65 10.62
C PRO A 179 33.79 10.33 11.80
N GLU A 180 35.05 9.98 12.09
CA GLU A 180 35.73 10.39 13.33
C GLU A 180 35.68 11.92 13.53
N ARG A 181 35.60 12.66 12.41
CA ARG A 181 35.35 14.09 12.33
C ARG A 181 34.10 14.60 13.09
N TRP A 182 33.04 13.80 13.20
CA TRP A 182 31.84 14.15 13.97
C TRP A 182 31.93 13.71 15.43
N ARG A 183 32.93 12.89 15.79
CA ARG A 183 33.19 12.49 17.17
C ARG A 183 33.74 13.66 18.00
N ASP A 184 34.42 14.59 17.34
CA ASP A 184 35.00 15.78 17.98
C ASP A 184 34.08 17.02 17.93
N ALA A 185 33.08 17.01 17.04
CA ALA A 185 32.15 18.13 16.86
C ALA A 185 30.93 18.09 17.80
N VAL A 186 30.79 17.03 18.61
CA VAL A 186 29.82 17.02 19.72
C VAL A 186 30.61 17.34 20.99
N PRO A 187 30.72 18.62 21.40
CA PRO A 187 31.32 18.93 22.68
C PRO A 187 30.56 18.17 23.76
N PHE A 188 31.31 17.32 24.45
CA PHE A 188 30.94 16.61 25.65
C PHE A 188 30.15 17.51 26.62
N ALA A 189 28.83 17.40 26.61
CA ALA A 189 27.95 17.94 27.65
C ALA A 189 27.35 16.82 28.53
N CYS A 190 27.97 15.64 28.55
CA CYS A 190 27.57 14.50 29.38
C CYS A 190 28.80 13.77 29.91
N THR A 191 29.71 14.46 30.59
CA THR A 191 30.60 13.82 31.56
C THR A 191 30.24 14.27 32.95
N ASN A 192 29.87 13.28 33.76
CA ASN A 192 29.87 13.29 35.21
C ASN A 192 28.89 14.24 35.92
N GLY A 193 27.69 13.73 36.13
CA GLY A 193 26.86 14.13 37.26
C GLY A 193 25.89 13.00 37.58
N GLY A 194 26.20 12.21 38.60
CA GLY A 194 25.35 11.14 39.14
C GLY A 194 24.05 11.66 39.76
N HIS A 195 23.20 12.31 38.96
CA HIS A 195 21.89 12.77 39.37
C HIS A 195 20.80 12.13 38.52
N SER A 196 20.26 11.06 39.10
CA SER A 196 18.86 10.65 39.09
C SER A 196 18.10 10.85 37.78
N THR A 197 17.92 9.75 37.06
CA THR A 197 17.01 9.61 35.90
C THR A 197 15.54 9.99 36.19
N ALA A 198 15.19 10.33 37.44
CA ALA A 198 13.85 10.78 37.82
C ALA A 198 13.51 12.21 37.34
N THR A 199 14.47 13.12 37.20
CA THR A 199 14.18 14.53 36.83
C THR A 199 14.05 14.75 35.32
N ALA A 200 14.64 13.89 34.48
CA ALA A 200 14.47 13.98 33.02
C ALA A 200 13.05 13.59 32.58
N TYR A 201 12.43 12.63 33.26
CA TYR A 201 11.03 12.24 33.03
C TYR A 201 10.05 13.32 33.55
N ASP A 202 10.34 13.95 34.69
CA ASP A 202 9.50 15.03 35.24
C ASP A 202 9.51 16.29 34.35
N LYS A 203 10.65 16.60 33.73
CA LYS A 203 10.76 17.75 32.82
C LYS A 203 10.05 17.51 31.48
N MET A 204 9.97 16.27 31.01
CA MET A 204 9.17 15.92 29.81
C MET A 204 7.67 15.92 30.10
N LYS A 205 7.24 15.59 31.32
CA LYS A 205 5.82 15.61 31.69
C LYS A 205 5.26 17.04 31.76
N ARG A 206 6.04 18.02 32.21
CA ARG A 206 5.62 19.43 32.25
C ARG A 206 5.40 20.08 30.88
N PHE A 207 6.06 19.61 29.82
CA PHE A 207 5.81 20.10 28.46
C PHE A 207 4.50 19.57 27.85
N HIS A 208 3.90 18.52 28.44
CA HIS A 208 2.63 17.96 27.97
C HIS A 208 1.40 18.52 28.71
N GLU A 209 1.60 19.21 29.84
CA GLU A 209 0.52 19.81 30.63
C GLU A 209 0.45 21.33 30.50
N GLU A 210 1.32 21.97 29.69
CA GLU A 210 1.17 23.39 29.38
C GLU A 210 -0.05 23.60 28.47
N PRO A 211 -1.11 24.30 28.94
CA PRO A 211 -2.32 24.50 28.17
C PRO A 211 -2.01 25.29 26.91
N SER A 212 -2.61 24.86 25.81
CA SER A 212 -2.43 25.33 24.43
C SER A 212 -2.86 26.79 24.17
N ASP A 213 -2.90 27.64 25.19
CA ASP A 213 -3.38 29.01 25.08
C ASP A 213 -2.32 29.95 24.45
N SER A 214 -1.05 29.54 24.41
CA SER A 214 0.02 30.35 23.81
C SER A 214 0.02 30.38 22.27
N TYR A 215 -0.67 29.45 21.60
CA TYR A 215 -0.75 29.44 20.13
C TYR A 215 -1.90 30.29 19.56
N ARG A 216 -2.80 30.82 20.39
CA ARG A 216 -3.93 31.64 19.91
C ARG A 216 -3.55 33.09 19.61
N GLY A 217 -2.40 33.58 20.08
CA GLY A 217 -1.99 34.98 19.91
C GLY A 217 -1.27 35.31 18.60
N ARG A 218 -0.73 34.31 17.87
CA ARG A 218 0.13 34.58 16.70
C ARG A 218 -0.62 34.68 15.38
N ALA A 219 -1.77 34.01 15.25
CA ALA A 219 -2.58 34.06 14.03
C ALA A 219 -3.28 35.42 13.83
N ASP A 220 -3.55 36.15 14.90
CA ASP A 220 -4.17 37.48 14.81
C ASP A 220 -3.18 38.61 14.51
N GLN A 221 -1.88 38.38 14.75
CA GLN A 221 -0.85 39.39 14.50
C GLN A 221 -0.40 39.42 13.04
N GLU A 222 -0.36 38.28 12.35
CA GLU A 222 -0.05 38.21 10.92
C GLU A 222 -1.19 38.73 10.03
N ARG A 223 -2.44 38.72 10.53
CA ARG A 223 -3.60 39.22 9.76
C ARG A 223 -3.73 40.74 9.73
N ARG A 224 -2.91 41.48 10.49
CA ARG A 224 -2.93 42.95 10.54
C ARG A 224 -1.86 43.62 9.68
N GLU A 225 -0.86 42.91 9.19
CA GLU A 225 0.22 43.52 8.40
C GLU A 225 -0.01 43.44 6.88
N ASP A 226 -0.93 42.60 6.39
CA ASP A 226 -1.19 42.46 4.94
C ASP A 226 -2.30 43.37 4.38
N VAL A 227 -2.87 44.28 5.18
CA VAL A 227 -3.84 45.30 4.70
C VAL A 227 -3.09 46.60 4.41
N GLY A 228 -2.20 46.61 3.43
CA GLY A 228 -1.41 47.81 3.21
C GLY A 228 -0.43 47.83 2.07
N THR A 229 -0.76 47.31 0.88
CA THR A 229 -0.21 47.86 -0.39
C THR A 229 -0.87 47.23 -1.61
N MET A 230 -1.77 47.99 -2.25
CA MET A 230 -2.06 47.81 -3.67
C MET A 230 -0.93 48.43 -4.49
N PRO A 231 -0.44 47.75 -5.53
CA PRO A 231 -0.07 48.46 -6.73
C PRO A 231 -0.56 47.77 -8.02
N GLY A 232 -1.19 48.58 -8.88
CA GLY A 232 -0.91 48.55 -10.31
C GLY A 232 -1.79 47.65 -11.17
N LYS A 233 -2.84 48.28 -11.75
CA LYS A 233 -3.38 47.92 -13.08
C LYS A 233 -2.21 47.58 -14.03
N ARG A 234 -2.18 46.36 -14.57
CA ARG A 234 -1.44 46.07 -15.79
C ARG A 234 -2.42 46.07 -16.96
N GLU A 235 -2.14 46.97 -17.89
CA GLU A 235 -2.76 47.04 -19.21
C GLU A 235 -2.60 45.71 -19.95
N SER A 236 -3.69 45.30 -20.60
CA SER A 236 -3.77 44.16 -21.48
C SER A 236 -3.35 44.61 -22.88
N PRO A 237 -2.37 43.98 -23.55
CA PRO A 237 -2.11 44.27 -24.95
C PRO A 237 -3.14 43.52 -25.82
N ASP A 238 -3.76 44.27 -26.73
CA ASP A 238 -4.56 43.76 -27.84
C ASP A 238 -3.71 42.83 -28.72
N ILE A 239 -4.15 41.58 -28.86
CA ILE A 239 -3.66 40.67 -29.89
C ILE A 239 -4.68 40.68 -31.02
N SER A 240 -4.40 41.52 -32.01
CA SER A 240 -5.01 41.52 -33.34
C SER A 240 -4.56 40.26 -34.10
N LEU A 241 -5.47 39.34 -34.37
CA LEU A 241 -5.29 38.27 -35.36
C LEU A 241 -5.89 38.73 -36.69
N CYS A 242 -5.01 38.81 -37.69
CA CYS A 242 -5.36 38.70 -39.11
C CYS A 242 -5.75 37.27 -39.45
#